data_AF-A0A520PNZ6-F1
#
_entry.id   AF-A0A520PNZ6-F1
#
_cell.length_a   1.000
_cell.length_b   1.000
_cell.length_c   1.000
_cell.angle_alpha   90.00
_cell.angle_beta   90.00
_cell.angle_gamma   90.00
#
_symmetry.space_group_name_H-M   'P 1'
#
loop_
_entity.id
_entity.type
_entity.pdbx_description
1 polymer ?
#
loop_
_entity_poly.entity_id
_entity_poly.type
_entity_poly.pdbx_seq_one_letter_code
_entity_poly.pdbx_strand_id
1 'polypeptide(L)'
;MEIKKGSITTKANVHVNTVIIQFNHFKPVPLNLEESCYFGILKPTIINEIFGTDYIPIYSPTSKPADLKKSIEVPHQHLGFPRVFSWSQTKKSVVTNSGFFLILQEELATPLDRLGHHIGLMLIDYTILIPPLYPRPALCLTPTGPAILKPSISDLTLRLPGGLALGRNGKSEDMRSTLLCFGNDTLDSTLKVAKHERLLAISGDTIVEDKTMGEVWVPRTGILVRLVGNDRNALCQNSTGQKVNFEIEGLMDSKHAIQCGPLLVENGEIVDLKQELLEEQFLLENGFRLPPSRFPIDIDITRAARLAIGITKDKKLVMVLVEGDSTRFQKGIESKTGGMTLLELAQLMVSLEAQTAMNFDGGGSVQGFLSGGGALVQSGEKHFSFEAQFDRPVPYGLLLE
;
A
#
# COMPACT_ATOMS: atom_id res chain seq x y z
N MET A 1 -5.91 -14.35 20.65
CA MET A 1 -4.63 -13.70 20.37
C MET A 1 -3.55 -14.07 21.39
N GLU A 2 -2.40 -14.54 20.91
CA GLU A 2 -1.17 -14.81 21.67
C GLU A 2 -0.06 -13.86 21.18
N ILE A 3 0.71 -13.28 22.10
CA ILE A 3 1.79 -12.33 21.78
C ILE A 3 3.07 -12.84 22.47
N LYS A 4 4.14 -13.01 21.70
CA LYS A 4 5.47 -13.38 22.19
C LYS A 4 6.48 -12.32 21.79
N LYS A 5 7.09 -11.67 22.77
CA LYS A 5 8.25 -10.80 22.55
C LYS A 5 9.52 -11.57 22.87
N GLY A 6 10.51 -11.48 22.00
CA GLY A 6 11.78 -12.17 22.15
C GLY A 6 12.90 -11.53 21.36
N SER A 7 14.08 -12.14 21.43
CA SER A 7 15.24 -11.77 20.63
C SER A 7 15.70 -12.98 19.83
N ILE A 8 16.05 -12.78 18.58
CA ILE A 8 16.51 -13.82 17.66
C ILE A 8 17.89 -13.40 17.14
N THR A 9 18.81 -14.35 17.10
CA THR A 9 20.09 -14.19 16.39
C THR A 9 19.91 -14.69 14.96
N THR A 10 20.06 -13.80 13.97
CA THR A 10 19.97 -14.20 12.57
C THR A 10 21.17 -15.04 12.14
N LYS A 11 21.11 -15.67 10.96
CA LYS A 11 22.27 -16.40 10.40
C LYS A 11 23.51 -15.52 10.22
N ALA A 12 23.31 -14.21 10.06
CA ALA A 12 24.38 -13.21 10.00
C ALA A 12 24.91 -12.80 11.39
N ASN A 13 24.53 -13.52 12.46
CA ASN A 13 24.90 -13.25 13.85
C ASN A 13 24.47 -11.86 14.36
N VAL A 14 23.35 -11.36 13.86
CA VAL A 14 22.75 -10.09 14.31
C VAL A 14 21.66 -10.39 15.32
N HIS A 15 21.72 -9.77 16.49
CA HIS A 15 20.64 -9.85 17.49
C HIS A 15 19.52 -8.88 17.16
N VAL A 16 18.30 -9.40 17.06
CA VAL A 16 17.13 -8.64 16.63
C VAL A 16 15.96 -8.93 17.55
N ASN A 17 15.35 -7.88 18.10
CA ASN A 17 14.11 -8.02 18.85
C ASN A 17 12.95 -8.24 17.88
N THR A 18 12.09 -9.19 18.24
CA THR A 18 10.91 -9.53 17.46
C THR A 18 9.69 -9.64 18.35
N VAL A 19 8.54 -9.34 17.78
CA VAL A 19 7.23 -9.62 18.37
C VAL A 19 6.46 -10.50 17.39
N ILE A 20 6.09 -11.69 17.86
CA ILE A 20 5.29 -12.65 17.11
C ILE A 20 3.87 -12.62 17.68
N ILE A 21 2.89 -12.45 16.81
CA ILE A 21 1.48 -12.32 17.18
C ILE A 21 0.69 -13.37 16.42
N GLN A 22 -0.01 -14.25 17.15
CA GLN A 22 -1.01 -15.14 16.57
C GLN A 22 -2.40 -14.56 16.76
N PHE A 23 -3.17 -14.49 15.67
CA PHE A 23 -4.49 -13.87 15.62
C PHE A 23 -5.40 -14.59 14.62
N ASN A 24 -6.69 -14.27 14.64
CA ASN A 24 -7.68 -14.95 13.80
C ASN A 24 -8.30 -13.99 12.78
N HIS A 25 -8.44 -12.72 13.13
CA HIS A 25 -9.05 -11.73 12.27
C HIS A 25 -8.18 -10.49 12.17
N PHE A 26 -8.25 -9.84 11.02
CA PHE A 26 -7.71 -8.50 10.83
C PHE A 26 -8.74 -7.62 10.14
N LYS A 27 -8.63 -6.32 10.37
CA LYS A 27 -9.36 -5.29 9.64
C LYS A 27 -8.41 -4.14 9.30
N PRO A 28 -8.23 -3.80 8.01
CA PRO A 28 -7.63 -2.53 7.65
C PRO A 28 -8.53 -1.40 8.14
N VAL A 29 -7.94 -0.39 8.78
CA VAL A 29 -8.66 0.75 9.35
C VAL A 29 -8.06 2.06 8.87
N PRO A 30 -8.85 3.01 8.34
CA PRO A 30 -8.35 4.33 8.00
C PRO A 30 -7.94 5.07 9.28
N LEU A 31 -6.81 5.77 9.23
CA LEU A 31 -6.30 6.56 10.33
C LEU A 31 -6.33 8.04 9.98
N ASN A 32 -6.78 8.85 10.93
CA ASN A 32 -6.99 10.27 10.73
C ASN A 32 -6.35 11.05 11.88
N LEU A 33 -5.64 12.12 11.54
CA LEU A 33 -5.26 13.22 12.43
C LEU A 33 -6.39 14.24 12.44
N GLU A 34 -6.54 14.94 13.55
CA GLU A 34 -7.33 16.16 13.56
C GLU A 34 -6.64 17.24 12.72
N GLU A 35 -7.40 18.04 11.97
CA GLU A 35 -6.87 19.09 11.07
C GLU A 35 -5.89 20.04 11.78
N SER A 36 -6.16 20.36 13.05
CA SER A 36 -5.31 21.17 13.93
C SER A 36 -3.91 20.59 14.14
N CYS A 37 -3.75 19.27 14.06
CA CYS A 37 -2.47 18.59 14.26
C CYS A 37 -1.58 18.59 13.00
N TYR A 38 -2.13 18.84 11.81
CA TYR A 38 -1.40 18.60 10.55
C TYR A 38 -0.16 19.47 10.42
N PHE A 39 -0.25 20.77 10.73
CA PHE A 39 0.90 21.65 10.59
C PHE A 39 2.04 21.27 11.53
N GLY A 40 1.73 21.05 12.82
CA GLY A 40 2.72 20.70 13.83
C GLY A 40 3.33 19.30 13.68
N ILE A 41 2.58 18.36 13.10
CA ILE A 41 3.06 17.00 12.89
C ILE A 41 3.76 16.88 11.55
N LEU A 42 3.11 17.26 10.44
CA LEU A 42 3.71 17.10 9.11
C LEU A 42 4.86 18.09 8.86
N LYS A 43 4.76 19.34 9.33
CA LYS A 43 5.76 20.41 9.13
C LYS A 43 6.35 20.86 10.47
N PRO A 44 7.03 19.95 11.19
CA PRO A 44 8.43 19.83 10.80
C PRO A 44 8.97 18.39 10.66
N THR A 45 8.15 17.35 10.79
CA THR A 45 8.66 15.97 10.72
C THR A 45 8.78 15.50 9.26
N ILE A 46 7.70 15.00 8.67
CA ILE A 46 7.71 14.35 7.36
C ILE A 46 8.03 15.33 6.23
N ILE A 47 7.42 16.51 6.23
CA ILE A 47 7.51 17.44 5.10
C ILE A 47 8.93 17.98 4.98
N ASN A 48 9.50 18.44 6.09
CA ASN A 48 10.86 18.99 6.08
C ASN A 48 11.91 17.92 5.72
N GLU A 49 11.73 16.69 6.19
CA GLU A 49 12.67 15.59 5.94
C GLU A 49 12.66 15.09 4.50
N ILE A 50 11.47 14.99 3.91
CA ILE A 50 11.30 14.36 2.60
C ILE A 50 11.33 15.39 1.48
N PHE A 51 10.71 16.54 1.69
CA PHE A 51 10.50 17.55 0.66
C PHE A 51 11.37 18.79 0.90
N GLY A 52 11.64 19.15 2.16
CA GLY A 52 12.41 20.33 2.56
C GLY A 52 11.58 21.37 3.31
N THR A 53 12.24 22.36 3.92
CA THR A 53 11.61 23.31 4.85
C THR A 53 10.60 24.26 4.22
N ASP A 54 10.74 24.50 2.91
CA ASP A 54 9.93 25.47 2.18
C ASP A 54 8.58 24.89 1.73
N TYR A 55 8.41 23.57 1.83
CA TYR A 55 7.19 22.90 1.42
C TYR A 55 6.07 23.02 2.45
N ILE A 56 4.82 23.03 1.99
CA ILE A 56 3.63 23.25 2.81
C ILE A 56 2.67 22.07 2.60
N PRO A 57 2.31 21.31 3.64
CA PRO A 57 1.30 20.27 3.52
C PRO A 57 -0.07 20.90 3.27
N ILE A 58 -0.81 20.37 2.31
CA ILE A 58 -2.18 20.77 2.03
C ILE A 58 -3.08 19.55 1.98
N TYR A 59 -4.10 19.55 2.83
CA TYR A 59 -5.11 18.52 2.78
C TYR A 59 -5.89 18.64 1.48
N SER A 60 -5.91 17.56 0.70
CA SER A 60 -6.61 17.51 -0.56
C SER A 60 -7.28 16.14 -0.71
N PRO A 61 -8.62 16.07 -0.63
CA PRO A 61 -9.36 14.83 -0.82
C PRO A 61 -9.08 14.18 -2.17
N THR A 62 -9.09 12.85 -2.22
CA THR A 62 -8.86 12.07 -3.45
C THR A 62 -9.87 12.39 -4.56
N SER A 63 -11.07 12.81 -4.20
CA SER A 63 -12.16 13.16 -5.11
C SER A 63 -11.98 14.49 -5.86
N LYS A 64 -10.92 15.26 -5.57
CA LYS A 64 -10.64 16.54 -6.23
C LYS A 64 -9.15 16.66 -6.57
N PRO A 65 -8.76 16.89 -7.83
CA PRO A 65 -7.36 17.14 -8.19
C PRO A 65 -6.74 18.30 -7.37
N ALA A 66 -5.46 18.17 -7.02
CA ALA A 66 -4.71 19.21 -6.32
C ALA A 66 -4.28 20.33 -7.29
N ASP A 67 -4.16 21.58 -6.81
CA ASP A 67 -3.61 22.66 -7.62
C ASP A 67 -2.07 22.67 -7.54
N LEU A 68 -1.42 22.12 -8.56
CA LEU A 68 0.05 22.06 -8.61
C LEU A 68 0.73 23.35 -9.12
N LYS A 69 -0.02 24.43 -9.39
CA LYS A 69 0.60 25.71 -9.81
C LYS A 69 1.56 26.28 -8.77
N LYS A 70 1.40 25.87 -7.51
CA LYS A 70 2.29 26.22 -6.42
C LYS A 70 3.21 25.04 -6.12
N SER A 71 4.44 25.13 -6.62
CA SER A 71 5.44 24.05 -6.53
C SER A 71 5.85 23.66 -5.10
N ILE A 72 5.50 24.47 -4.09
CA ILE A 72 5.80 24.20 -2.68
C ILE A 72 4.68 23.47 -1.93
N GLU A 73 3.49 23.34 -2.53
CA GLU A 73 2.36 22.69 -1.86
C GLU A 73 2.47 21.16 -2.03
N VAL A 74 2.40 20.42 -0.91
CA VAL A 74 2.44 18.96 -0.88
C VAL A 74 1.04 18.46 -0.56
N PRO A 75 0.28 17.99 -1.55
CA PRO A 75 -1.07 17.54 -1.33
C PRO A 75 -1.04 16.19 -0.59
N HIS A 76 -1.84 16.05 0.46
CA HIS A 76 -1.92 14.82 1.25
C HIS A 76 -3.37 14.39 1.47
N GLN A 77 -3.57 13.10 1.74
CA GLN A 77 -4.84 12.58 2.23
C GLN A 77 -4.85 12.50 3.76
N HIS A 78 -5.84 11.81 4.35
CA HIS A 78 -5.78 11.52 5.78
C HIS A 78 -4.63 10.57 6.11
N LEU A 79 -3.96 10.91 7.19
CA LEU A 79 -2.92 10.13 7.84
C LEU A 79 -3.26 10.10 9.33
N GLY A 80 -2.74 9.15 10.09
CA GLY A 80 -2.89 9.10 11.54
C GLY A 80 -1.91 8.15 12.20
N PHE A 81 -2.02 8.02 13.52
CA PHE A 81 -1.13 7.15 14.29
C PHE A 81 -1.84 5.88 14.75
N PRO A 82 -1.27 4.68 14.47
CA PRO A 82 -1.76 3.44 15.03
C PRO A 82 -1.88 3.50 16.57
N ARG A 83 -0.95 4.19 17.24
CA ARG A 83 -0.97 4.40 18.70
C ARG A 83 -2.24 5.10 19.17
N VAL A 84 -2.60 6.23 18.56
CA VAL A 84 -3.78 7.01 18.94
C VAL A 84 -5.05 6.18 18.72
N PHE A 85 -5.14 5.48 17.58
CA PHE A 85 -6.26 4.58 17.32
C PHE A 85 -6.36 3.45 18.36
N SER A 86 -5.22 2.90 18.80
CA SER A 86 -5.16 1.82 19.80
C SER A 86 -5.68 2.22 21.19
N TRP A 87 -5.63 3.51 21.57
CA TRP A 87 -6.15 4.00 22.85
C TRP A 87 -7.67 3.80 22.99
N SER A 88 -8.39 3.92 21.87
CA SER A 88 -9.84 3.78 21.84
C SER A 88 -10.33 2.32 21.83
N GLN A 89 -9.43 1.36 21.67
CA GLN A 89 -9.80 -0.06 21.57
C GLN A 89 -10.12 -0.64 22.94
N THR A 90 -11.33 -1.18 23.10
CA THR A 90 -11.82 -1.73 24.37
C THR A 90 -11.65 -3.25 24.48
N LYS A 91 -11.53 -3.94 23.34
CA LYS A 91 -11.23 -5.38 23.28
C LYS A 91 -9.72 -5.58 23.22
N LYS A 92 -9.25 -6.74 23.69
CA LYS A 92 -7.85 -7.16 23.53
C LYS A 92 -7.54 -7.27 22.03
N SER A 93 -6.79 -6.31 21.52
CA SER A 93 -6.42 -6.21 20.11
C SER A 93 -5.02 -5.62 19.96
N VAL A 94 -4.46 -5.73 18.77
CA VAL A 94 -3.21 -5.05 18.39
C VAL A 94 -3.47 -4.18 17.19
N VAL A 95 -2.91 -2.98 17.18
CA VAL A 95 -2.96 -2.05 16.05
C VAL A 95 -1.55 -1.83 15.53
N THR A 96 -1.31 -2.12 14.25
CA THR A 96 -0.01 -1.92 13.59
C THR A 96 -0.14 -0.97 12.40
N ASN A 97 0.98 -0.64 11.76
CA ASN A 97 0.95 -0.16 10.38
C ASN A 97 0.42 -1.25 9.43
N SER A 98 0.14 -0.86 8.19
CA SER A 98 -0.45 -1.74 7.18
C SER A 98 0.41 -1.83 5.91
N GLY A 99 -0.16 -1.57 4.72
CA GLY A 99 0.53 -1.67 3.44
C GLY A 99 1.20 -0.37 3.01
N PHE A 100 1.84 -0.41 1.84
CA PHE A 100 2.58 0.71 1.27
C PHE A 100 1.69 1.91 0.96
N PHE A 101 2.31 3.08 0.89
CA PHE A 101 1.65 4.32 0.49
C PHE A 101 2.64 5.30 -0.15
N LEU A 102 2.14 6.20 -0.99
CA LEU A 102 2.95 7.25 -1.62
C LEU A 102 3.46 8.19 -0.54
N ILE A 103 4.78 8.34 -0.48
CA ILE A 103 5.43 9.22 0.50
C ILE A 103 6.60 9.98 -0.08
N LEU A 104 7.13 9.55 -1.23
CA LEU A 104 8.31 10.16 -1.84
C LEU A 104 7.91 11.28 -2.80
N GLN A 105 8.78 12.28 -2.95
CA GLN A 105 8.53 13.39 -3.85
C GLN A 105 8.37 12.95 -5.29
N GLU A 106 9.19 11.99 -5.75
CA GLU A 106 9.11 11.41 -7.09
C GLU A 106 7.81 10.63 -7.36
N GLU A 107 7.09 10.23 -6.31
CA GLU A 107 5.83 9.50 -6.39
C GLU A 107 4.61 10.44 -6.45
N LEU A 108 4.78 11.72 -6.09
CA LEU A 108 3.73 12.75 -6.13
C LEU A 108 3.81 13.56 -7.43
N ALA A 109 3.83 12.86 -8.56
CA ALA A 109 4.17 13.44 -9.86
C ALA A 109 2.98 14.10 -10.58
N THR A 110 1.74 13.87 -10.13
CA THR A 110 0.53 14.38 -10.76
C THR A 110 -0.41 15.05 -9.75
N PRO A 111 -1.34 15.92 -10.20
CA PRO A 111 -2.39 16.49 -9.36
C PRO A 111 -3.29 15.45 -8.68
N LEU A 112 -3.24 14.19 -9.13
CA LEU A 112 -4.06 13.09 -8.63
C LEU A 112 -3.36 12.29 -7.53
N ASP A 113 -2.08 12.52 -7.29
CA ASP A 113 -1.29 11.83 -6.27
C ASP A 113 -1.33 12.60 -4.95
N ARG A 114 -1.26 11.88 -3.82
CA ARG A 114 -1.20 12.48 -2.49
C ARG A 114 -0.20 11.73 -1.63
N LEU A 115 0.50 12.48 -0.78
CA LEU A 115 1.14 11.88 0.39
C LEU A 115 0.08 11.10 1.19
N GLY A 116 0.36 9.83 1.43
CA GLY A 116 -0.55 8.92 2.11
C GLY A 116 -1.36 8.02 1.21
N HIS A 117 -1.47 8.24 -0.11
CA HIS A 117 -2.25 7.33 -0.97
C HIS A 117 -1.75 5.90 -0.88
N HIS A 118 -2.61 4.97 -0.48
CA HIS A 118 -2.24 3.57 -0.37
C HIS A 118 -1.93 2.99 -1.76
N ILE A 119 -0.96 2.08 -1.81
CA ILE A 119 -0.49 1.42 -3.03
C ILE A 119 -0.93 -0.04 -2.97
N GLY A 120 -1.81 -0.43 -3.90
CA GLY A 120 -2.34 -1.78 -4.03
C GLY A 120 -3.79 -1.92 -3.56
N LEU A 121 -4.34 -3.13 -3.73
CA LEU A 121 -5.71 -3.46 -3.33
C LEU A 121 -5.96 -3.16 -1.84
N MET A 122 -7.05 -2.41 -1.59
CA MET A 122 -7.65 -2.23 -0.27
C MET A 122 -9.13 -2.60 -0.36
N LEU A 123 -9.53 -3.68 0.33
CA LEU A 123 -10.91 -4.14 0.45
C LEU A 123 -11.31 -4.12 1.94
N ILE A 124 -12.35 -3.35 2.27
CA ILE A 124 -12.86 -3.24 3.63
C ILE A 124 -14.37 -3.46 3.61
N ASP A 125 -14.86 -4.36 4.49
CA ASP A 125 -16.28 -4.67 4.63
C ASP A 125 -16.93 -4.98 3.26
N TYR A 126 -16.33 -5.93 2.52
CA TYR A 126 -16.79 -6.41 1.20
C TYR A 126 -16.69 -5.39 0.05
N THR A 127 -16.11 -4.21 0.30
CA THR A 127 -16.00 -3.15 -0.70
C THR A 127 -14.54 -2.90 -1.07
N ILE A 128 -14.20 -3.00 -2.35
CA ILE A 128 -12.91 -2.58 -2.88
C ILE A 128 -12.89 -1.05 -2.94
N LEU A 129 -12.04 -0.43 -2.12
CA LEU A 129 -11.85 1.02 -2.06
C LEU A 129 -10.73 1.49 -2.98
N ILE A 130 -9.70 0.64 -3.13
CA ILE A 130 -8.54 0.88 -3.98
C ILE A 130 -8.30 -0.42 -4.75
N PRO A 131 -8.28 -0.41 -6.08
CA PRO A 131 -8.10 -1.62 -6.88
C PRO A 131 -6.61 -2.05 -6.93
N PRO A 132 -6.31 -3.33 -7.17
CA PRO A 132 -4.95 -3.78 -7.44
C PRO A 132 -4.53 -3.33 -8.85
N LEU A 133 -3.29 -2.87 -8.97
CA LEU A 133 -2.70 -2.54 -10.27
C LEU A 133 -1.74 -3.64 -10.74
N TYR A 134 -0.86 -4.07 -9.85
CA TYR A 134 0.20 -5.04 -10.10
C TYR A 134 -0.10 -6.35 -9.38
N PRO A 135 0.42 -7.50 -9.83
CA PRO A 135 0.14 -8.82 -9.25
C PRO A 135 0.92 -9.07 -7.95
N ARG A 136 0.82 -8.14 -6.99
CA ARG A 136 1.42 -8.25 -5.64
C ARG A 136 0.56 -9.12 -4.73
N PRO A 137 1.12 -9.78 -3.71
CA PRO A 137 0.35 -10.57 -2.78
C PRO A 137 -0.55 -9.66 -1.94
N ALA A 138 -1.76 -10.16 -1.70
CA ALA A 138 -2.77 -9.57 -0.88
C ALA A 138 -3.22 -10.58 0.17
N LEU A 139 -3.19 -10.16 1.43
CA LEU A 139 -3.75 -10.92 2.52
C LEU A 139 -5.27 -10.72 2.51
N CYS A 140 -6.02 -11.82 2.42
CA CYS A 140 -7.47 -11.82 2.28
C CYS A 140 -8.12 -12.65 3.40
N LEU A 141 -9.23 -12.18 3.95
CA LEU A 141 -10.16 -13.00 4.74
C LEU A 141 -11.32 -13.45 3.84
N THR A 142 -11.19 -14.64 3.28
CA THR A 142 -12.23 -15.25 2.43
C THR A 142 -13.22 -16.04 3.29
N PRO A 143 -14.37 -16.49 2.73
CA PRO A 143 -15.29 -17.37 3.44
C PRO A 143 -14.67 -18.71 3.87
N THR A 144 -13.62 -19.17 3.19
CA THR A 144 -12.92 -20.43 3.51
C THR A 144 -11.76 -20.23 4.47
N GLY A 145 -11.52 -18.99 4.91
CA GLY A 145 -10.46 -18.62 5.84
C GLY A 145 -9.43 -17.67 5.22
N PRO A 146 -8.33 -17.40 5.93
CA PRO A 146 -7.28 -16.54 5.40
C PRO A 146 -6.61 -17.16 4.17
N ALA A 147 -6.34 -16.32 3.18
CA ALA A 147 -5.59 -16.65 1.98
C ALA A 147 -4.64 -15.51 1.61
N ILE A 148 -3.56 -15.83 0.89
CA ILE A 148 -2.74 -14.84 0.20
C ILE A 148 -2.94 -15.08 -1.30
N LEU A 149 -3.41 -14.06 -2.01
CA LEU A 149 -3.71 -14.09 -3.44
C LEU A 149 -2.92 -12.98 -4.16
N LYS A 150 -2.64 -13.10 -5.46
CA LYS A 150 -1.91 -12.08 -6.24
C LYS A 150 -2.82 -11.38 -7.28
N PRO A 151 -3.91 -10.69 -6.87
CA PRO A 151 -4.78 -10.03 -7.82
C PRO A 151 -4.07 -8.85 -8.50
N SER A 152 -4.43 -8.57 -9.74
CA SER A 152 -3.88 -7.46 -10.53
C SER A 152 -4.98 -6.72 -11.30
N ILE A 153 -4.61 -5.68 -12.05
CA ILE A 153 -5.55 -4.99 -12.94
C ILE A 153 -6.18 -5.94 -13.98
N SER A 154 -5.49 -7.02 -14.35
CA SER A 154 -6.00 -8.00 -15.32
C SER A 154 -7.16 -8.84 -14.77
N ASP A 155 -7.29 -8.92 -13.44
CA ASP A 155 -8.38 -9.62 -12.76
C ASP A 155 -9.61 -8.73 -12.52
N LEU A 156 -9.45 -7.43 -12.72
CA LEU A 156 -10.43 -6.43 -12.34
C LEU A 156 -11.56 -6.34 -13.36
N THR A 157 -12.78 -6.22 -12.86
CA THR A 157 -13.91 -5.67 -13.60
C THR A 157 -14.30 -4.34 -12.96
N LEU A 158 -14.27 -3.27 -13.75
CA LEU A 158 -14.66 -1.92 -13.32
C LEU A 158 -16.00 -1.58 -13.95
N ARG A 159 -16.97 -1.20 -13.12
CA ARG A 159 -18.30 -0.75 -13.55
C ARG A 159 -18.43 0.75 -13.41
N LEU A 160 -18.65 1.42 -14.54
CA LEU A 160 -18.88 2.86 -14.62
C LEU A 160 -20.29 3.23 -14.15
N PRO A 161 -20.52 4.51 -13.80
CA PRO A 161 -21.87 5.05 -13.73
C PRO A 161 -22.62 4.78 -15.03
N GLY A 162 -23.88 4.38 -14.96
CA GLY A 162 -24.64 3.95 -16.14
C GLY A 162 -24.49 2.47 -16.51
N GLY A 163 -23.60 1.73 -15.83
CA GLY A 163 -23.62 0.26 -15.80
C GLY A 163 -22.66 -0.45 -16.76
N LEU A 164 -22.02 0.27 -17.68
CA LEU A 164 -20.97 -0.29 -18.55
C LEU A 164 -19.85 -0.86 -17.68
N ALA A 165 -19.48 -2.11 -17.96
CA ALA A 165 -18.37 -2.79 -17.28
C ALA A 165 -17.22 -3.05 -18.24
N LEU A 166 -16.00 -2.79 -17.79
CA LEU A 166 -14.74 -3.01 -18.51
C LEU A 166 -13.81 -3.91 -17.69
N GLY A 167 -12.80 -4.50 -18.35
CA GLY A 167 -11.84 -5.41 -17.73
C GLY A 167 -12.25 -6.87 -17.90
N ARG A 168 -11.84 -7.75 -16.97
CA ARG A 168 -11.89 -9.21 -17.08
C ARG A 168 -13.24 -9.77 -17.53
N ASN A 169 -14.32 -9.34 -16.89
CA ASN A 169 -15.69 -9.76 -17.21
C ASN A 169 -16.52 -8.63 -17.85
N GLY A 170 -15.86 -7.58 -18.33
CA GLY A 170 -16.49 -6.46 -19.01
C GLY A 170 -17.08 -6.85 -20.36
N LYS A 171 -18.15 -6.17 -20.77
CA LYS A 171 -18.83 -6.38 -22.07
C LYS A 171 -18.80 -5.10 -22.87
N SER A 172 -17.59 -4.68 -23.22
CA SER A 172 -17.34 -3.54 -24.09
C SER A 172 -17.80 -3.82 -25.52
N GLU A 173 -18.35 -2.84 -26.22
CA GLU A 173 -18.67 -2.96 -27.65
C GLU A 173 -17.41 -2.81 -28.53
N ASP A 174 -16.42 -2.02 -28.10
CA ASP A 174 -15.11 -1.88 -28.76
C ASP A 174 -14.01 -2.51 -27.91
N MET A 175 -13.23 -3.44 -28.49
CA MET A 175 -12.14 -4.13 -27.81
C MET A 175 -11.02 -3.18 -27.33
N ARG A 176 -10.94 -1.96 -27.87
CA ARG A 176 -9.97 -0.95 -27.45
C ARG A 176 -10.42 -0.18 -26.22
N SER A 177 -11.70 -0.26 -25.84
CA SER A 177 -12.13 0.26 -24.56
C SER A 177 -11.64 -0.68 -23.46
N THR A 178 -10.78 -0.17 -22.59
CA THR A 178 -10.02 -0.99 -21.63
C THR A 178 -9.63 -0.19 -20.40
N LEU A 179 -9.13 -0.89 -19.40
CA LEU A 179 -8.46 -0.34 -18.23
C LEU A 179 -6.97 -0.21 -18.53
N LEU A 180 -6.37 0.90 -18.12
CA LEU A 180 -4.94 1.17 -18.24
C LEU A 180 -4.40 1.65 -16.88
N CYS A 181 -3.11 1.45 -16.61
CA CYS A 181 -2.45 2.00 -15.43
C CYS A 181 -1.02 2.45 -15.70
N PHE A 182 -0.50 3.26 -14.78
CA PHE A 182 0.92 3.60 -14.73
C PHE A 182 1.76 2.32 -14.58
N GLY A 183 2.89 2.25 -15.26
CA GLY A 183 3.78 1.08 -15.25
C GLY A 183 3.49 0.08 -16.36
N ASN A 184 2.25 -0.40 -16.48
CA ASN A 184 1.88 -1.40 -17.50
C ASN A 184 1.66 -0.77 -18.88
N ASP A 185 0.95 0.36 -18.92
CA ASP A 185 0.51 0.97 -20.19
C ASP A 185 1.28 2.25 -20.53
N THR A 186 1.76 2.98 -19.52
CA THR A 186 2.55 4.19 -19.70
C THR A 186 3.42 4.49 -18.49
N LEU A 187 4.56 5.14 -18.73
CA LEU A 187 5.39 5.75 -17.69
C LEU A 187 5.25 7.28 -17.65
N ASP A 188 4.48 7.86 -18.55
CA ASP A 188 4.24 9.30 -18.61
C ASP A 188 3.26 9.74 -17.51
N SER A 189 3.35 11.01 -17.13
CA SER A 189 2.43 11.61 -16.17
C SER A 189 1.09 12.03 -16.79
N THR A 190 1.02 12.15 -18.12
CA THR A 190 -0.20 12.44 -18.86
C THR A 190 -0.40 11.48 -20.03
N LEU A 191 -1.65 11.33 -20.46
CA LEU A 191 -2.01 10.60 -21.67
C LEU A 191 -2.89 11.49 -22.55
N LYS A 192 -2.52 11.60 -23.83
CA LYS A 192 -3.28 12.38 -24.80
C LYS A 192 -4.57 11.66 -25.18
N VAL A 193 -5.68 12.39 -25.19
CA VAL A 193 -6.98 11.89 -25.65
C VAL A 193 -6.99 11.88 -27.18
N ALA A 194 -7.09 10.69 -27.79
CA ALA A 194 -7.16 10.56 -29.23
C ALA A 194 -8.52 10.99 -29.78
N LYS A 195 -8.58 11.16 -31.11
CA LYS A 195 -9.84 11.49 -31.79
C LYS A 195 -10.82 10.33 -31.61
N HIS A 196 -12.07 10.63 -31.24
CA HIS A 196 -13.12 9.66 -30.94
C HIS A 196 -12.88 8.79 -29.69
N GLU A 197 -11.95 9.20 -28.83
CA GLU A 197 -11.74 8.60 -27.51
C GLU A 197 -12.40 9.45 -26.41
N ARG A 198 -12.62 8.81 -25.27
CA ARG A 198 -12.83 9.47 -23.99
C ARG A 198 -11.97 8.75 -22.95
N LEU A 199 -11.21 9.54 -22.20
CA LEU A 199 -10.37 9.06 -21.11
C LEU A 199 -10.95 9.53 -19.78
N LEU A 200 -11.08 8.60 -18.85
CA LEU A 200 -11.44 8.88 -17.46
C LEU A 200 -10.25 8.55 -16.58
N ALA A 201 -9.92 9.42 -15.63
CA ALA A 201 -8.98 9.09 -14.57
C ALA A 201 -9.75 8.75 -13.30
N ILE A 202 -9.42 7.61 -12.69
CA ILE A 202 -10.02 7.09 -11.47
C ILE A 202 -8.97 7.11 -10.36
N SER A 203 -9.29 7.75 -9.23
CA SER A 203 -8.47 7.72 -8.02
C SER A 203 -9.31 7.21 -6.85
N GLY A 204 -8.86 6.14 -6.19
CA GLY A 204 -9.71 5.34 -5.30
C GLY A 204 -10.91 4.79 -6.06
N ASP A 205 -12.12 5.16 -5.63
CA ASP A 205 -13.40 4.77 -6.23
C ASP A 205 -14.07 5.89 -7.04
N THR A 206 -13.37 7.00 -7.31
CA THR A 206 -13.98 8.22 -7.85
C THR A 206 -13.37 8.63 -9.19
N ILE A 207 -14.22 9.04 -10.14
CA ILE A 207 -13.80 9.66 -11.41
C ILE A 207 -13.31 11.08 -11.10
N VAL A 208 -12.00 11.32 -11.24
CA VAL A 208 -11.36 12.61 -10.92
C VAL A 208 -11.10 13.47 -12.16
N GLU A 209 -11.00 12.85 -13.34
CA GLU A 209 -11.01 13.55 -14.62
C GLU A 209 -11.87 12.79 -15.63
N ASP A 210 -12.51 13.54 -16.52
CA ASP A 210 -13.33 13.02 -17.62
C ASP A 210 -13.11 13.91 -18.85
N LYS A 211 -12.37 13.40 -19.83
CA LYS A 211 -11.93 14.20 -20.99
C LYS A 211 -12.18 13.49 -22.31
N THR A 212 -12.67 14.26 -23.27
CA THR A 212 -12.87 13.84 -24.66
C THR A 212 -11.89 14.50 -25.64
N MET A 213 -10.97 15.33 -25.14
CA MET A 213 -9.92 16.02 -25.88
C MET A 213 -8.82 16.50 -24.93
N GLY A 214 -7.66 16.88 -25.47
CA GLY A 214 -6.53 17.35 -24.67
C GLY A 214 -5.76 16.18 -24.05
N GLU A 215 -5.43 16.30 -22.76
CA GLU A 215 -4.65 15.30 -22.02
C GLU A 215 -5.28 15.03 -20.66
N VAL A 216 -5.22 13.77 -20.20
CA VAL A 216 -5.65 13.32 -18.88
C VAL A 216 -4.41 13.04 -18.02
N TRP A 217 -4.46 13.33 -16.72
CA TRP A 217 -3.40 12.95 -15.80
C TRP A 217 -3.45 11.45 -15.48
N VAL A 218 -2.29 10.79 -15.43
CA VAL A 218 -2.15 9.37 -15.10
C VAL A 218 -1.92 9.21 -13.59
N PRO A 219 -2.91 8.74 -12.81
CA PRO A 219 -2.73 8.55 -11.36
C PRO A 219 -1.74 7.42 -11.06
N ARG A 220 -0.81 7.61 -10.09
CA ARG A 220 0.22 6.59 -9.78
C ARG A 220 -0.33 5.35 -9.08
N THR A 221 -1.45 5.48 -8.37
CA THR A 221 -2.15 4.40 -7.67
C THR A 221 -3.58 4.19 -8.17
N GLY A 222 -3.93 4.80 -9.30
CA GLY A 222 -5.27 4.76 -9.87
C GLY A 222 -5.35 4.04 -11.21
N ILE A 223 -6.50 4.16 -11.86
CA ILE A 223 -6.80 3.53 -13.14
C ILE A 223 -7.21 4.61 -14.14
N LEU A 224 -6.78 4.44 -15.39
CA LEU A 224 -7.38 5.14 -16.53
C LEU A 224 -8.39 4.21 -17.21
N VAL A 225 -9.55 4.76 -17.57
CA VAL A 225 -10.53 4.07 -18.41
C VAL A 225 -10.50 4.70 -19.79
N ARG A 226 -10.15 3.89 -20.79
CA ARG A 226 -10.27 4.24 -22.20
C ARG A 226 -11.62 3.77 -22.71
N LEU A 227 -12.38 4.69 -23.31
CA LEU A 227 -13.64 4.42 -23.98
C LEU A 227 -13.57 4.86 -25.45
N VAL A 228 -13.93 3.96 -26.35
CA VAL A 228 -13.87 4.19 -27.80
C VAL A 228 -15.20 3.76 -28.44
N GLY A 229 -15.46 4.22 -29.66
CA GLY A 229 -16.63 3.80 -30.42
C GLY A 229 -17.93 4.18 -29.70
N ASN A 230 -18.86 3.23 -29.59
CA ASN A 230 -20.12 3.44 -28.90
C ASN A 230 -19.96 3.53 -27.37
N ASP A 231 -18.95 2.87 -26.78
CA ASP A 231 -18.71 2.88 -25.33
C ASP A 231 -18.41 4.30 -24.81
N ARG A 232 -17.87 5.17 -25.68
CA ARG A 232 -17.66 6.60 -25.37
C ARG A 232 -18.94 7.31 -24.92
N ASN A 233 -20.09 6.84 -25.40
CA ASN A 233 -21.41 7.40 -25.12
C ASN A 233 -22.10 6.73 -23.92
N ALA A 234 -21.46 5.75 -23.27
CA ALA A 234 -22.00 5.10 -22.07
C ALA A 234 -22.26 6.08 -20.92
N LEU A 235 -21.57 7.24 -20.93
CA LEU A 235 -21.78 8.33 -20.00
C LEU A 235 -22.33 9.54 -20.78
N CYS A 236 -23.60 9.92 -20.55
CA CYS A 236 -24.26 10.97 -21.33
C CYS A 236 -23.72 12.40 -21.06
N GLN A 237 -23.05 12.60 -19.93
CA GLN A 237 -22.51 13.89 -19.50
C GLN A 237 -21.18 13.70 -18.75
N ASN A 238 -20.55 14.81 -18.35
CA ASN A 238 -19.35 14.76 -17.51
C ASN A 238 -19.65 14.01 -16.21
N SER A 239 -18.77 13.05 -15.89
CA SER A 239 -18.90 12.11 -14.78
C SER A 239 -17.92 12.36 -13.64
N THR A 240 -17.13 13.45 -13.68
CA THR A 240 -16.25 13.84 -12.59
C THR A 240 -17.01 13.94 -11.26
N GLY A 241 -16.45 13.34 -10.21
CA GLY A 241 -17.02 13.22 -8.88
C GLY A 241 -17.97 12.03 -8.70
N GLN A 242 -18.34 11.32 -9.76
CA GLN A 242 -19.13 10.10 -9.64
C GLN A 242 -18.24 8.91 -9.25
N LYS A 243 -18.86 7.94 -8.56
CA LYS A 243 -18.19 6.72 -8.11
C LYS A 243 -18.23 5.61 -9.15
N VAL A 244 -17.20 4.77 -9.14
CA VAL A 244 -17.15 3.50 -9.87
C VAL A 244 -17.21 2.34 -8.87
N ASN A 245 -17.60 1.16 -9.36
CA ASN A 245 -17.53 -0.07 -8.58
C ASN A 245 -16.47 -0.99 -9.16
N PHE A 246 -15.76 -1.69 -8.28
CA PHE A 246 -14.76 -2.67 -8.63
C PHE A 246 -15.21 -4.07 -8.22
N GLU A 247 -14.96 -5.04 -9.08
CA GLU A 247 -15.27 -6.44 -8.86
C GLU A 247 -14.04 -7.28 -9.21
N ILE A 248 -13.67 -8.24 -8.35
CA ILE A 248 -12.64 -9.25 -8.62
C ILE A 248 -13.20 -10.61 -8.23
N GLU A 249 -13.23 -11.53 -9.20
CA GLU A 249 -13.72 -12.89 -8.99
C GLU A 249 -12.92 -13.57 -7.87
N GLY A 250 -13.62 -14.25 -6.95
CA GLY A 250 -13.02 -14.89 -5.77
C GLY A 250 -12.73 -13.94 -4.59
N LEU A 251 -12.77 -12.61 -4.79
CA LEU A 251 -12.63 -11.62 -3.71
C LEU A 251 -13.94 -10.98 -3.28
N MET A 252 -15.02 -11.10 -4.06
CA MET A 252 -16.31 -10.47 -3.73
C MET A 252 -16.92 -10.94 -2.41
N ASP A 253 -16.64 -12.18 -2.01
CA ASP A 253 -17.09 -12.73 -0.73
C ASP A 253 -16.06 -12.53 0.40
N SER A 254 -14.91 -11.91 0.10
CA SER A 254 -13.89 -11.62 1.11
C SER A 254 -14.31 -10.42 1.94
N LYS A 255 -14.23 -10.55 3.26
CA LYS A 255 -14.62 -9.46 4.17
C LYS A 255 -13.61 -8.31 4.14
N HIS A 256 -12.33 -8.66 4.15
CA HIS A 256 -11.21 -7.73 4.13
C HIS A 256 -10.10 -8.27 3.23
N ALA A 257 -9.42 -7.39 2.50
CA ALA A 257 -8.17 -7.70 1.82
C ALA A 257 -7.25 -6.49 1.79
N ILE A 258 -5.94 -6.73 1.85
CA ILE A 258 -4.93 -5.68 1.72
C ILE A 258 -3.71 -6.22 0.96
N GLN A 259 -3.32 -5.52 -0.08
CA GLN A 259 -2.15 -5.83 -0.90
C GLN A 259 -0.91 -5.09 -0.39
N CYS A 260 0.23 -5.79 -0.41
CA CYS A 260 1.51 -5.18 -0.08
C CYS A 260 2.65 -5.89 -0.81
N GLY A 261 3.38 -6.78 -0.14
CA GLY A 261 4.42 -7.61 -0.74
C GLY A 261 5.86 -7.18 -0.38
N PRO A 262 6.86 -7.93 -0.87
CA PRO A 262 6.70 -9.10 -1.75
C PRO A 262 6.22 -10.38 -1.04
N LEU A 263 5.89 -11.40 -1.82
CA LEU A 263 5.70 -12.76 -1.34
C LEU A 263 7.04 -13.28 -0.80
N LEU A 264 6.99 -13.99 0.33
CA LEU A 264 8.19 -14.48 1.03
C LEU A 264 8.25 -16.00 1.07
N VAL A 265 7.11 -16.64 1.26
CA VAL A 265 6.99 -18.08 1.46
C VAL A 265 5.77 -18.58 0.70
N GLU A 266 5.93 -19.72 0.03
CA GLU A 266 4.84 -20.46 -0.60
C GLU A 266 5.07 -21.97 -0.39
N ASN A 267 4.00 -22.71 -0.10
CA ASN A 267 4.04 -24.14 0.22
C ASN A 267 5.03 -24.51 1.36
N GLY A 268 5.26 -23.59 2.29
CA GLY A 268 6.20 -23.76 3.41
C GLY A 268 7.67 -23.56 3.03
N GLU A 269 7.96 -23.14 1.81
CA GLU A 269 9.31 -22.91 1.30
C GLU A 269 9.51 -21.45 0.92
N ILE A 270 10.75 -20.97 1.02
CA ILE A 270 11.10 -19.61 0.58
C ILE A 270 11.00 -19.57 -0.95
N VAL A 271 10.25 -18.61 -1.48
CA VAL A 271 10.13 -18.37 -2.93
C VAL A 271 11.43 -17.81 -3.52
N ASP A 272 11.56 -17.81 -4.84
CA ASP A 272 12.63 -17.03 -5.48
C ASP A 272 12.32 -15.53 -5.35
N LEU A 273 12.78 -14.93 -4.26
CA LEU A 273 12.53 -13.53 -3.92
C LEU A 273 12.93 -12.56 -5.04
N LYS A 274 13.95 -12.88 -5.86
CA LYS A 274 14.36 -12.00 -6.96
C LYS A 274 13.36 -12.07 -8.10
N GLN A 275 12.91 -13.28 -8.44
CA GLN A 275 11.89 -13.49 -9.44
C GLN A 275 10.55 -12.87 -9.00
N GLU A 276 10.15 -13.04 -7.75
CA GLU A 276 8.94 -12.43 -7.20
C GLU A 276 8.96 -10.91 -7.32
N LEU A 277 10.08 -10.24 -7.04
CA LEU A 277 10.18 -8.78 -7.18
C LEU A 277 9.95 -8.29 -8.62
N LEU A 278 10.31 -9.08 -9.63
CA LEU A 278 10.06 -8.80 -11.04
C LEU A 278 8.59 -9.08 -11.39
N GLU A 279 8.08 -10.26 -11.03
CA GLU A 279 6.71 -10.68 -11.31
C GLU A 279 5.68 -9.76 -10.65
N GLU A 280 5.93 -9.36 -9.40
CA GLU A 280 5.12 -8.42 -8.63
C GLU A 280 5.34 -6.95 -9.01
N GLN A 281 6.19 -6.70 -10.00
CA GLN A 281 6.44 -5.40 -10.60
C GLN A 281 6.86 -4.34 -9.56
N PHE A 282 7.78 -4.70 -8.66
CA PHE A 282 8.57 -3.71 -7.90
C PHE A 282 9.65 -3.09 -8.79
N LEU A 283 10.14 -3.88 -9.75
CA LEU A 283 11.12 -3.50 -10.78
C LEU A 283 10.65 -4.02 -12.13
N LEU A 284 10.59 -3.14 -13.13
CA LEU A 284 10.34 -3.50 -14.52
C LEU A 284 11.65 -3.93 -15.22
N GLU A 285 11.54 -4.67 -16.32
CA GLU A 285 12.70 -5.16 -17.10
C GLU A 285 13.63 -4.04 -17.57
N ASN A 286 13.10 -2.85 -17.84
CA ASN A 286 13.87 -1.67 -18.23
C ASN A 286 14.57 -0.97 -17.06
N GLY A 287 14.49 -1.54 -15.84
CA GLY A 287 15.08 -0.99 -14.63
C GLY A 287 14.23 0.05 -13.90
N PHE A 288 13.05 0.40 -14.43
CA PHE A 288 12.15 1.35 -13.79
C PHE A 288 11.51 0.74 -12.54
N ARG A 289 11.47 1.51 -11.44
CA ARG A 289 10.87 1.06 -10.17
C ARG A 289 9.49 1.67 -9.99
N LEU A 290 8.49 0.82 -9.81
CA LEU A 290 7.13 1.27 -9.53
C LEU A 290 6.95 1.55 -8.04
N PRO A 291 6.01 2.43 -7.65
CA PRO A 291 5.70 2.69 -6.25
C PRO A 291 5.46 1.39 -5.46
N PRO A 292 6.04 1.22 -4.26
CA PRO A 292 7.01 2.11 -3.60
C PRO A 292 8.40 2.07 -4.26
N SER A 293 8.79 3.18 -4.88
CA SER A 293 9.94 3.31 -5.79
C SER A 293 11.29 3.16 -5.09
N ARG A 294 11.38 3.41 -3.78
CA ARG A 294 12.58 3.18 -2.96
C ARG A 294 12.54 1.90 -2.12
N PHE A 295 11.60 1.00 -2.38
CA PHE A 295 11.66 -0.32 -1.75
C PHE A 295 13.00 -1.01 -2.09
N PRO A 296 13.72 -1.55 -1.09
CA PRO A 296 14.97 -2.27 -1.34
C PRO A 296 14.69 -3.55 -2.12
N ILE A 297 15.18 -3.61 -3.36
CA ILE A 297 15.04 -4.78 -4.25
C ILE A 297 16.16 -5.80 -4.05
N ASP A 298 17.20 -5.45 -3.27
CA ASP A 298 18.18 -6.40 -2.79
C ASP A 298 17.55 -7.24 -1.66
N ILE A 299 17.71 -8.55 -1.75
CA ILE A 299 16.98 -9.50 -0.89
C ILE A 299 17.76 -9.85 0.38
N ASP A 300 19.09 -9.66 0.37
CA ASP A 300 20.04 -10.21 1.34
C ASP A 300 21.05 -9.20 1.89
N ILE A 301 20.96 -7.92 1.50
CA ILE A 301 21.89 -6.86 1.96
C ILE A 301 21.18 -5.90 2.93
N THR A 302 20.09 -5.29 2.50
CA THR A 302 19.43 -4.20 3.22
C THR A 302 18.64 -4.73 4.41
N ARG A 303 19.12 -4.41 5.60
CA ARG A 303 18.42 -4.66 6.87
C ARG A 303 17.55 -3.46 7.20
N ALA A 304 16.30 -3.73 7.56
CA ALA A 304 15.35 -2.71 8.03
C ALA A 304 14.47 -3.29 9.14
N ALA A 305 13.75 -2.44 9.85
CA ALA A 305 12.54 -2.90 10.54
C ALA A 305 11.60 -3.58 9.53
N ARG A 306 10.98 -4.69 9.92
CA ARG A 306 10.10 -5.47 9.03
C ARG A 306 8.76 -5.77 9.67
N LEU A 307 7.75 -5.90 8.82
CA LEU A 307 6.46 -6.50 9.14
C LEU A 307 6.19 -7.60 8.13
N ALA A 308 5.85 -8.80 8.59
CA ALA A 308 5.35 -9.87 7.73
C ALA A 308 4.12 -10.52 8.36
N ILE A 309 3.24 -11.04 7.50
CA ILE A 309 2.12 -11.87 7.93
C ILE A 309 2.16 -13.17 7.13
N GLY A 310 1.98 -14.29 7.82
CA GLY A 310 1.89 -15.61 7.24
C GLY A 310 0.64 -16.36 7.69
N ILE A 311 0.31 -17.39 6.93
CA ILE A 311 -0.77 -18.32 7.18
C ILE A 311 -0.14 -19.68 7.41
N THR A 312 -0.37 -20.28 8.57
CA THR A 312 0.14 -21.61 8.92
C THR A 312 -0.71 -22.72 8.27
N LYS A 313 -0.25 -23.97 8.36
CA LYS A 313 -0.97 -25.14 7.82
C LYS A 313 -2.37 -25.32 8.41
N ASP A 314 -2.55 -24.96 9.68
CA ASP A 314 -3.84 -24.96 10.38
C ASP A 314 -4.66 -23.67 10.19
N LYS A 315 -4.32 -22.87 9.18
CA LYS A 315 -5.03 -21.63 8.78
C LYS A 315 -5.06 -20.55 9.86
N LYS A 316 -4.09 -20.54 10.78
CA LYS A 316 -3.89 -19.43 11.72
C LYS A 316 -3.06 -18.34 11.07
N LEU A 317 -3.32 -17.09 11.46
CA LEU A 317 -2.52 -15.96 11.06
C LEU A 317 -1.40 -15.74 12.08
N VAL A 318 -0.19 -15.57 11.57
CA VAL A 318 0.98 -15.21 12.35
C VAL A 318 1.59 -13.94 11.78
N MET A 319 1.68 -12.89 12.58
CA MET A 319 2.37 -11.65 12.24
C MET A 319 3.70 -11.62 12.98
N VAL A 320 4.72 -11.11 12.30
CA VAL A 320 6.01 -10.75 12.90
C VAL A 320 6.25 -9.26 12.72
N LEU A 321 6.57 -8.59 13.83
CA LEU A 321 7.19 -7.28 13.85
C LEU A 321 8.66 -7.46 14.23
N VAL A 322 9.54 -6.87 13.44
CA VAL A 322 10.99 -6.92 13.62
C VAL A 322 11.48 -5.50 13.89
N GLU A 323 12.08 -5.28 15.06
CA GLU A 323 12.70 -3.99 15.39
C GLU A 323 13.95 -3.76 14.53
N GLY A 324 14.14 -2.53 14.10
CA GLY A 324 15.26 -2.11 13.27
C GLY A 324 15.08 -0.66 12.84
N ASP A 325 15.95 -0.19 11.96
CA ASP A 325 15.94 1.20 11.53
C ASP A 325 15.30 1.39 10.16
N SER A 326 14.82 2.62 9.93
CA SER A 326 14.43 3.10 8.61
C SER A 326 15.65 3.19 7.69
N THR A 327 15.54 2.62 6.49
CA THR A 327 16.59 2.70 5.46
C THR A 327 16.43 3.93 4.57
N ARG A 328 15.54 4.88 4.94
CA ARG A 328 15.15 6.06 4.14
C ARG A 328 16.31 6.84 3.54
N PHE A 329 17.44 6.89 4.25
CA PHE A 329 18.63 7.66 3.87
C PHE A 329 19.84 6.79 3.54
N GLN A 330 19.69 5.46 3.51
CA GLN A 330 20.80 4.53 3.53
C GLN A 330 20.59 3.42 2.49
N LYS A 331 21.11 3.62 1.28
CA LYS A 331 21.21 2.55 0.26
C LYS A 331 22.43 1.68 0.57
N GLY A 332 22.24 0.37 0.67
CA GLY A 332 23.34 -0.59 0.69
C GLY A 332 24.20 -0.56 1.95
N ILE A 333 23.64 -0.18 3.10
CA ILE A 333 24.37 -0.27 4.37
C ILE A 333 24.19 -1.67 4.95
N GLU A 334 25.30 -2.39 5.10
CA GLU A 334 25.43 -3.46 6.07
C GLU A 334 25.20 -2.87 7.47
N SER A 335 23.94 -2.74 7.89
CA SER A 335 23.66 -2.36 9.26
C SER A 335 24.11 -3.50 10.15
N LYS A 336 25.12 -3.25 11.00
CA LYS A 336 25.51 -4.19 12.05
C LYS A 336 24.54 -4.18 13.23
N THR A 337 23.47 -3.38 13.18
CA THR A 337 22.56 -3.17 14.31
C THR A 337 21.09 -3.25 13.88
N GLY A 338 20.39 -4.28 14.35
CA GLY A 338 18.94 -4.42 14.23
C GLY A 338 18.40 -4.73 12.83
N GLY A 339 17.12 -5.09 12.75
CA GLY A 339 16.40 -5.37 11.52
C GLY A 339 16.77 -6.71 10.84
N MET A 340 16.04 -6.99 9.75
CA MET A 340 16.23 -8.18 8.91
C MET A 340 16.26 -7.81 7.42
N THR A 341 17.00 -8.60 6.65
CA THR A 341 16.86 -8.64 5.18
C THR A 341 15.55 -9.34 4.80
N LEU A 342 15.13 -9.25 3.54
CA LEU A 342 13.94 -9.99 3.08
C LEU A 342 14.15 -11.50 3.18
N LEU A 343 15.35 -11.98 2.87
CA LEU A 343 15.70 -13.40 2.98
C LEU A 343 15.64 -13.91 4.44
N GLU A 344 16.16 -13.14 5.40
CA GLU A 344 16.07 -13.53 6.82
C GLU A 344 14.64 -13.48 7.34
N LEU A 345 13.85 -12.50 6.90
CA LEU A 345 12.43 -12.44 7.23
C LEU A 345 11.68 -13.67 6.69
N ALA A 346 11.93 -14.06 5.44
CA ALA A 346 11.37 -15.28 4.86
C ALA A 346 11.80 -16.54 5.64
N GLN A 347 13.08 -16.65 6.03
CA GLN A 347 13.57 -17.73 6.88
C GLN A 347 12.87 -17.80 8.24
N LEU A 348 12.58 -16.64 8.85
CA LEU A 348 11.80 -16.59 10.08
C LEU A 348 10.35 -17.02 9.85
N MET A 349 9.72 -16.62 8.75
CA MET A 349 8.35 -17.07 8.45
C MET A 349 8.27 -18.59 8.26
N VAL A 350 9.26 -19.20 7.60
CA VAL A 350 9.37 -20.67 7.48
C VAL A 350 9.57 -21.32 8.85
N SER A 351 10.41 -20.77 9.73
CA SER A 351 10.64 -21.34 11.07
C SER A 351 9.42 -21.23 11.98
N LEU A 352 8.49 -20.32 11.66
CA LEU A 352 7.17 -20.19 12.28
C LEU A 352 6.10 -21.06 11.60
N GLU A 353 6.51 -22.00 10.75
CA GLU A 353 5.64 -22.95 10.03
C GLU A 353 4.58 -22.28 9.13
N ALA A 354 4.87 -21.05 8.65
CA ALA A 354 4.02 -20.41 7.66
C ALA A 354 4.04 -21.22 6.35
N GLN A 355 2.87 -21.54 5.83
CA GLN A 355 2.70 -22.17 4.52
C GLN A 355 2.75 -21.13 3.40
N THR A 356 2.18 -19.96 3.64
CA THR A 356 2.31 -18.81 2.75
C THR A 356 2.55 -17.57 3.59
N ALA A 357 3.47 -16.69 3.18
CA ALA A 357 3.74 -15.45 3.90
C ALA A 357 4.13 -14.32 2.95
N MET A 358 3.80 -13.10 3.33
CA MET A 358 4.12 -11.89 2.58
C MET A 358 4.64 -10.78 3.49
N ASN A 359 5.47 -9.93 2.92
CA ASN A 359 5.98 -8.72 3.55
C ASN A 359 4.91 -7.60 3.51
N PHE A 360 4.96 -6.72 4.51
CA PHE A 360 4.17 -5.51 4.63
C PHE A 360 5.07 -4.26 4.68
N ASP A 361 4.50 -3.06 4.78
CA ASP A 361 5.30 -1.84 4.80
C ASP A 361 6.27 -1.82 5.99
N GLY A 362 7.53 -1.52 5.67
CA GLY A 362 8.68 -1.71 6.55
C GLY A 362 9.37 -0.41 6.95
N GLY A 363 10.61 -0.54 7.44
CA GLY A 363 11.43 0.60 7.86
C GLY A 363 10.69 1.46 8.90
N GLY A 364 10.70 2.79 8.73
CA GLY A 364 10.05 3.68 9.69
C GLY A 364 8.52 3.56 9.79
N SER A 365 7.87 2.77 8.93
CA SER A 365 6.45 2.48 9.10
C SER A 365 6.19 1.43 10.18
N VAL A 366 7.16 0.57 10.53
CA VAL A 366 6.96 -0.54 11.48
C VAL A 366 6.66 -0.04 12.88
N GLN A 367 5.43 -0.32 13.31
CA GLN A 367 4.89 0.08 14.61
C GLN A 367 3.85 -0.94 15.07
N GLY A 368 3.68 -1.12 16.37
CA GLY A 368 2.67 -2.02 16.92
C GLY A 368 2.29 -1.68 18.36
N PHE A 369 0.98 -1.60 18.61
CA PHE A 369 0.43 -1.18 19.89
C PHE A 369 -0.67 -2.11 20.37
N LEU A 370 -0.62 -2.51 21.63
CA LEU A 370 -1.73 -3.18 22.29
C LEU A 370 -2.88 -2.19 22.55
N SER A 371 -4.12 -2.67 22.55
CA SER A 371 -5.28 -1.93 23.06
C SER A 371 -4.94 -1.19 24.36
N GLY A 372 -5.16 0.12 24.40
CA GLY A 372 -4.74 1.00 25.51
C GLY A 372 -3.39 1.71 25.28
N GLY A 373 -2.71 1.50 24.15
CA GLY A 373 -1.55 2.32 23.73
C GLY A 373 -0.18 1.77 24.08
N GLY A 374 -0.09 0.58 24.66
CA GLY A 374 1.19 -0.03 25.03
C GLY A 374 1.98 -0.44 23.79
N ALA A 375 3.16 0.14 23.60
CA ALA A 375 4.04 -0.20 22.47
C ALA A 375 4.60 -1.63 22.62
N LEU A 376 4.49 -2.41 21.55
CA LEU A 376 5.03 -3.78 21.48
C LEU A 376 6.47 -3.79 20.95
N VAL A 377 6.76 -2.90 20.01
CA VAL A 377 8.06 -2.72 19.37
C VAL A 377 8.51 -1.28 19.50
N GLN A 378 9.82 -1.08 19.52
CA GLN A 378 10.39 0.22 19.17
C GLN A 378 9.99 0.58 17.74
N SER A 379 9.45 1.79 17.55
CA SER A 379 9.16 2.30 16.20
C SER A 379 10.41 2.28 15.34
N GLY A 380 10.26 1.86 14.09
CA GLY A 380 11.36 1.90 13.11
C GLY A 380 11.75 3.31 12.68
N GLU A 381 10.95 4.33 13.02
CA GLU A 381 11.22 5.72 12.68
C GLU A 381 12.16 6.36 13.69
N LYS A 382 13.18 7.05 13.18
CA LYS A 382 14.16 7.80 13.96
C LYS A 382 14.30 9.20 13.36
N HIS A 383 13.84 10.23 14.08
CA HIS A 383 13.99 11.64 13.66
C HIS A 383 15.23 12.25 14.29
N PHE A 384 16.40 12.17 13.65
CA PHE A 384 17.69 12.83 13.98
C PHE A 384 18.10 12.96 15.47
N SER A 385 17.44 12.24 16.34
CA SER A 385 17.52 12.26 17.78
C SER A 385 17.47 10.81 18.21
N PHE A 386 18.49 10.44 18.97
CA PHE A 386 18.54 9.15 19.65
C PHE A 386 17.86 9.21 21.02
N GLU A 387 17.35 10.38 21.41
CA GLU A 387 16.76 10.63 22.72
C GLU A 387 15.27 10.28 22.77
N ALA A 388 14.57 10.35 21.64
CA ALA A 388 13.14 10.10 21.55
C ALA A 388 12.81 9.12 20.42
N GLN A 389 11.79 8.31 20.64
CA GLN A 389 11.16 7.49 19.61
C GLN A 389 10.00 8.26 19.02
N PHE A 390 9.87 8.18 17.70
CA PHE A 390 8.79 8.83 16.97
C PHE A 390 8.00 7.79 16.21
N ASP A 391 6.69 7.98 16.16
CA ASP A 391 5.83 7.20 15.28
C ASP A 391 5.73 7.96 13.94
N ARG A 392 5.81 7.22 12.84
CA ARG A 392 5.42 7.74 11.52
C ARG A 392 3.90 7.72 11.40
N PRO A 393 3.23 8.84 11.06
CA PRO A 393 1.83 8.81 10.68
C PRO A 393 1.66 8.06 9.34
N VAL A 394 0.66 7.17 9.28
CA VAL A 394 0.35 6.30 8.14
C VAL A 394 -1.14 6.42 7.79
N PRO A 395 -1.55 6.16 6.54
CA PRO A 395 -2.95 6.35 6.10
C PRO A 395 -3.90 5.27 6.66
N TYR A 396 -3.39 4.05 6.81
CA TYR A 396 -4.17 2.90 7.26
C TYR A 396 -3.37 2.09 8.29
N GLY A 397 -4.05 1.63 9.33
CA GLY A 397 -3.54 0.64 10.26
C GLY A 397 -4.14 -0.74 9.99
N LEU A 398 -3.58 -1.77 10.64
CA LEU A 398 -4.19 -3.08 10.76
C LEU A 398 -4.62 -3.31 12.21
N LEU A 399 -5.92 -3.47 12.42
CA LEU A 399 -6.49 -3.94 13.68
C LEU A 399 -6.51 -5.47 13.66
N LEU A 400 -5.84 -6.11 14.61
CA LEU A 400 -5.76 -7.55 14.78
C LEU A 400 -6.60 -7.98 15.99
N GLU A 401 -7.34 -9.09 15.86
CA GLU A 401 -8.21 -9.66 16.91
C GLU A 401 -8.04 -11.18 17.08
#